data_AF-A0A957N3T7-F1
#
_entry.id   AF-A0A957N3T7-F1
#
_cell.length_a   1.000
_cell.length_b   1.000
_cell.length_c   1.000
_cell.angle_alpha   90.00
_cell.angle_beta   90.00
_cell.angle_gamma   90.00
#
_symmetry.space_group_name_H-M   'P 1'
#
loop_
_entity.id
_entity.type
_entity.pdbx_description
1 polymer ?
#
loop_
_entity_poly.entity_id
_entity_poly.type
_entity_poly.pdbx_seq_one_letter_code
_entity_poly.pdbx_strand_id
1 'polypeptide(L)' 'EIAADCAALLANFGANDAALLDVVFGRVTPVGKLPFELPSSMDAVRAQHPDVPHDSADPVFPFGHGLTY' A
#
# COMPACT_ATOMS: atom_id res chain seq x y z
N GLU A 1 -4.96 -12.29 3.47
CA GLU A 1 -4.16 -13.51 3.24
C GLU A 1 -2.69 -13.15 3.09
N ILE A 2 -2.22 -12.66 1.93
CA ILE A 2 -0.79 -12.35 1.69
C ILE A 2 -0.13 -11.52 2.82
N ALA A 3 -0.75 -10.41 3.23
CA ALA A 3 -0.18 -9.55 4.27
C ALA A 3 -0.06 -10.24 5.65
N ALA A 4 -0.90 -11.24 5.94
CA ALA A 4 -0.86 -12.02 7.17
C ALA A 4 0.17 -13.17 7.11
N ASP A 5 0.45 -13.67 5.90
CA ASP A 5 1.30 -14.85 5.67
C ASP A 5 2.74 -14.50 5.28
N CYS A 6 3.08 -13.20 5.23
CA CYS A 6 4.42 -12.72 4.90
C CYS A 6 5.10 -12.05 6.11
N ALA A 7 6.42 -12.18 6.19
CA ALA A 7 7.22 -11.43 7.18
C ALA A 7 7.30 -9.92 6.85
N ALA A 8 7.25 -9.57 5.56
CA ALA A 8 7.19 -8.21 5.07
C ALA A 8 6.51 -8.17 3.70
N LEU A 9 5.77 -7.09 3.42
CA LEU A 9 5.10 -6.84 2.15
C LEU A 9 5.49 -5.45 1.63
N LEU A 10 5.95 -5.38 0.37
CA LEU A 10 6.27 -4.13 -0.30
C LEU A 10 5.31 -3.92 -1.48
N ALA A 11 4.72 -2.73 -1.57
CA ALA A 11 4.00 -2.28 -2.76
C ALA A 11 4.97 -1.54 -3.69
N ASN A 12 5.18 -2.09 -4.89
CA ASN A 12 6.01 -1.49 -5.93
C ASN A 12 5.14 -0.91 -7.05
N PHE A 13 5.26 0.40 -7.31
CA PHE A 13 4.54 1.11 -8.37
C PHE A 13 5.44 1.44 -9.59
N GLY A 14 6.45 0.61 -9.84
CA GLY A 14 7.40 0.78 -10.95
C GLY A 14 8.71 1.44 -10.54
N ALA A 15 9.11 1.32 -9.27
CA ALA A 15 10.46 1.66 -8.84
C ALA A 15 11.48 0.73 -9.53
N ASN A 16 12.69 1.25 -9.73
CA ASN A 16 13.79 0.43 -10.24
C ASN A 16 14.25 -0.59 -9.18
N ASP A 17 14.82 -1.70 -9.65
CA ASP A 17 15.22 -2.83 -8.79
C ASP A 17 16.26 -2.42 -7.75
N ALA A 18 17.22 -1.57 -8.09
CA ALA A 18 18.27 -1.14 -7.17
C ALA A 18 17.69 -0.38 -5.96
N ALA A 19 16.77 0.55 -6.20
CA ALA A 19 16.09 1.32 -5.17
C ALA A 19 15.21 0.42 -4.28
N LEU A 20 14.52 -0.56 -4.88
CA LEU A 20 13.74 -1.53 -4.12
C LEU A 20 14.64 -2.38 -3.22
N LEU A 21 15.75 -2.88 -3.74
CA LEU A 21 16.70 -3.69 -2.99
C LEU A 21 17.42 -2.90 -1.90
N ASP A 22 17.71 -1.61 -2.10
CA ASP A 22 18.29 -0.74 -1.07
C ASP A 22 17.37 -0.61 0.15
N VAL A 23 16.06 -0.57 -0.05
CA VAL A 23 15.08 -0.60 1.06
C VAL A 23 15.04 -1.97 1.74
N VAL A 24 14.99 -3.05 0.96
CA VAL A 24 14.93 -4.44 1.48
C VAL A 24 16.17 -4.78 2.31
N PHE A 25 17.36 -4.36 1.87
CA PHE A 25 18.61 -4.61 2.58
C PHE A 25 18.94 -3.62 3.69
N GLY A 26 18.04 -2.67 3.98
CA GLY A 26 18.25 -1.74 5.09
C GLY A 26 19.21 -0.59 4.80
N ARG A 27 19.56 -0.35 3.52
CA ARG A 27 20.48 0.73 3.13
C ARG A 27 19.79 2.09 3.15
N VAL A 28 18.48 2.11 2.91
CA VAL A 28 17.64 3.31 2.94
C VAL A 28 16.33 3.01 3.65
N THR A 29 15.95 3.84 4.62
CA THR A 29 14.66 3.73 5.33
C THR A 29 13.49 3.97 4.38
N PRO A 30 12.45 3.10 4.35
CA PRO A 30 11.25 3.33 3.56
C PRO A 30 10.51 4.55 4.10
N VAL A 31 10.14 5.46 3.19
CA VAL A 31 9.38 6.68 3.51
C VAL A 31 8.06 6.78 2.74
N GLY A 32 7.83 5.87 1.79
CA GLY A 32 6.65 5.87 0.92
C GLY A 32 5.35 5.67 1.71
N LYS A 33 4.32 6.43 1.31
CA LYS A 33 2.96 6.32 1.84
C LYS A 33 2.01 6.03 0.69
N LEU A 34 1.00 5.19 0.94
CA LEU A 34 0.01 4.85 -0.07
C LEU A 34 -0.74 6.12 -0.54
N PRO A 35 -0.79 6.38 -1.87
CA PRO A 35 -1.46 7.55 -2.42
C PRO A 35 -2.98 7.37 -2.58
N PHE A 36 -3.51 6.18 -2.28
CA PHE A 36 -4.93 5.84 -2.27
C PHE A 36 -5.19 4.69 -1.28
N GLU A 37 -6.45 4.43 -0.97
CA GLU A 37 -6.86 3.31 -0.11
C GLU A 37 -6.79 1.99 -0.87
N LEU A 38 -6.34 0.92 -0.20
CA LEU A 38 -6.45 -0.42 -0.76
C LEU A 38 -7.81 -1.02 -0.38
N PRO A 39 -8.72 -1.20 -1.35
CA PRO A 39 -10.08 -1.64 -1.09
C PRO A 39 -10.10 -3.09 -0.58
N SER A 40 -11.06 -3.40 0.28
CA SER A 40 -11.26 -4.75 0.84
C SER A 40 -11.76 -5.77 -0.19
N SER A 41 -12.45 -5.31 -1.24
CA SER A 41 -13.00 -6.16 -2.29
C SER A 41 -13.32 -5.37 -3.56
N MET A 42 -13.64 -6.08 -4.65
CA MET A 42 -14.16 -5.45 -5.87
C MET A 42 -15.53 -4.79 -5.69
N ASP A 43 -16.32 -5.26 -4.72
CA ASP A 43 -17.61 -4.63 -4.41
C ASP A 43 -17.40 -3.30 -3.68
N ALA A 44 -16.41 -3.24 -2.78
CA ALA A 44 -15.98 -1.98 -2.16
C ALA A 44 -15.53 -0.97 -3.22
N VAL A 45 -14.78 -1.39 -4.25
CA VAL A 45 -14.39 -0.51 -5.38
C VAL A 45 -15.61 0.03 -6.13
N ARG A 46 -16.57 -0.83 -6.46
CA ARG A 46 -17.77 -0.42 -7.23
C ARG A 46 -18.68 0.52 -6.45
N ALA A 47 -18.65 0.45 -5.12
CA ALA A 47 -19.42 1.32 -4.24
C ALA A 47 -18.78 2.70 -4.05
N GLN A 48 -17.52 2.90 -4.45
CA GLN A 48 -16.84 4.19 -4.31
C GLN A 48 -17.45 5.25 -5.24
N HIS A 49 -17.58 6.45 -4.71
CA HIS A 49 -18.01 7.61 -5.46
C HIS A 49 -16.80 8.20 -6.18
N PRO A 50 -16.87 8.41 -7.51
CA PRO A 50 -15.72 8.85 -8.29
C PRO A 50 -15.23 10.26 -7.93
N ASP A 51 -16.04 11.06 -7.22
CA ASP A 51 -15.78 12.43 -6.82
C ASP A 51 -15.48 12.61 -5.33
N VAL A 52 -15.53 11.54 -4.52
CA VAL A 52 -15.27 11.60 -3.07
C VAL A 52 -13.97 10.87 -2.76
N PRO A 53 -12.95 11.54 -2.20
CA PRO A 53 -11.72 10.87 -1.80
C PRO A 53 -11.92 10.04 -0.53
N HIS A 54 -11.24 8.89 -0.47
CA HIS A 54 -11.11 8.05 0.73
C HIS A 54 -12.44 7.55 1.32
N ASP A 55 -13.37 7.14 0.45
CA ASP A 55 -14.70 6.67 0.83
C ASP A 55 -14.84 5.13 0.81
N SER A 56 -13.72 4.40 0.74
CA SER A 56 -13.76 2.93 0.71
C SER A 56 -14.29 2.40 2.04
N ALA A 57 -15.24 1.46 1.99
CA ALA A 57 -15.71 0.77 3.19
C ALA A 57 -14.66 -0.24 3.66
N ASP A 58 -14.21 -0.07 4.92
CA ASP A 58 -13.26 -0.95 5.61
C ASP A 58 -12.00 -1.27 4.78
N PRO A 59 -11.19 -0.27 4.39
CA PRO A 59 -10.02 -0.49 3.55
C PRO A 59 -9.00 -1.39 4.25
N VAL A 60 -8.36 -2.30 3.49
CA VAL A 60 -7.30 -3.18 4.01
C VAL A 60 -6.11 -2.34 4.50
N PHE A 61 -5.78 -1.31 3.73
CA PHE A 61 -4.81 -0.29 4.12
C PHE A 61 -5.37 1.09 3.77
N PRO A 62 -5.47 2.01 4.74
CA PRO A 62 -6.01 3.34 4.50
C PRO A 62 -5.03 4.23 3.72
N PHE A 63 -5.52 5.36 3.22
CA PHE A 63 -4.69 6.39 2.62
C PHE A 63 -3.58 6.82 3.59
N GLY A 64 -2.39 7.07 3.04
CA GLY A 64 -1.24 7.47 3.84
C GLY A 64 -0.63 6.34 4.67
N HIS A 65 -1.13 5.10 4.57
CA HIS A 65 -0.50 3.96 5.22
C HIS A 65 0.91 3.70 4.64
N GLY A 66 1.85 3.36 5.50
CA GLY A 66 3.21 3.01 5.15
C GLY A 66 4.08 2.90 6.40
N LEU A 67 4.82 1.80 6.52
CA LEU A 67 5.66 1.51 7.69
C LEU A 67 7.05 2.12 7.53
N THR A 68 7.72 2.35 8.66
CA THR A 68 9.11 2.79 8.77
C THR A 68 9.82 1.90 9.79
N TYR A 69 11.11 1.66 9.63
CA TYR A 69 11.95 0.98 10.62
C TYR A 69 13.02 1.92 11.18
#